data_AF-A0A838J580-F1
#
_entry.id   AF-A0A838J580-F1
#
_cell.length_a   1.000
_cell.length_b   1.000
_cell.length_c   1.000
_cell.angle_alpha   90.00
_cell.angle_beta   90.00
_cell.angle_gamma   90.00
#
_symmetry.space_group_name_H-M   'P 1'
#
loop_
_entity.id
_entity.type
_entity.pdbx_description
1 polymer ?
#
loop_
_entity_poly.entity_id
_entity_poly.type
_entity_poly.pdbx_seq_one_letter_code
_entity_poly.pdbx_strand_id
1 'polypeptide(L)' 'HTPNPQLATELEQFVKQRLSAHAYPREIEFVEALPKTPSGKIQRFLLRQREVQKKE' A
#
# COMPACT_ATOMS: atom_id res chain seq x y z
N HIS A 1 -13.31 2.27 -7.49
CA HIS A 1 -13.31 2.90 -6.15
C HIS A 1 -12.53 4.20 -6.23
N THR A 2 -13.10 5.30 -5.72
CA THR A 2 -12.39 6.58 -5.61
C THR A 2 -11.48 6.52 -4.38
N PRO A 3 -10.19 6.89 -4.48
CA PRO A 3 -9.31 6.94 -3.32
C PRO A 3 -9.82 8.02 -2.36
N ASN A 4 -10.20 7.61 -1.15
CA ASN A 4 -10.62 8.52 -0.09
C ASN A 4 -10.21 7.96 1.30
N PRO A 5 -10.19 8.79 2.35
CA PRO A 5 -9.79 8.36 3.68
C PRO A 5 -10.67 7.25 4.25
N GLN A 6 -11.98 7.27 3.95
CA GLN A 6 -12.92 6.25 4.42
C GLN A 6 -12.56 4.86 3.88
N LEU A 7 -12.17 4.78 2.61
CA LEU A 7 -11.74 3.54 1.96
C LEU A 7 -10.44 3.02 2.56
N ALA A 8 -9.51 3.89 2.94
CA ALA A 8 -8.30 3.46 3.65
C ALA A 8 -8.68 2.78 4.99
N THR A 9 -9.56 3.40 5.78
CA THR A 9 -10.04 2.82 7.04
C THR A 9 -10.77 1.49 6.82
N GLU A 10 -11.59 1.38 5.78
CA GLU A 10 -12.28 0.14 5.41
C GLU A 10 -11.28 -0.97 5.07
N LEU A 11 -10.25 -0.66 4.27
CA LEU A 11 -9.18 -1.62 3.92
C LEU A 11 -8.38 -2.06 5.14
N GLU A 12 -8.07 -1.15 6.06
CA GLU A 12 -7.42 -1.51 7.33
C GLU A 12 -8.28 -2.47 8.15
N GLN A 13 -9.56 -2.16 8.34
CA GLN A 13 -10.50 -2.99 9.09
C GLN A 13 -10.66 -4.36 8.44
N PHE A 14 -10.74 -4.41 7.11
CA PHE A 14 -10.81 -5.65 6.34
C PHE A 14 -9.60 -6.55 6.60
N VAL A 15 -8.38 -6.00 6.59
CA VAL A 15 -7.16 -6.78 6.87
C VAL A 15 -7.10 -7.22 8.34
N LYS A 16 -7.50 -6.35 9.29
CA LYS A 16 -7.58 -6.68 10.72
C LYS A 16 -8.50 -7.88 10.97
N GLN A 17 -9.66 -7.90 10.33
CA GLN A 17 -10.65 -8.97 10.48
C GLN A 17 -10.24 -10.26 9.78
N ARG A 18 -9.66 -10.17 8.57
CA ARG A 18 -9.38 -11.35 7.73
C ARG A 18 -8.04 -12.01 8.03
N LEU A 19 -7.02 -11.23 8.39
CA LEU A 19 -5.65 -11.73 8.55
C LEU A 19 -5.23 -11.73 10.03
N SER A 20 -4.99 -10.56 10.59
CA SER A 20 -4.77 -10.39 12.04
C SER A 20 -4.67 -8.90 12.40
N ALA A 21 -4.88 -8.60 13.68
CA ALA A 21 -4.73 -7.25 14.22
C ALA A 21 -3.28 -6.71 14.18
N HIS A 22 -2.28 -7.56 13.93
CA HIS A 22 -0.87 -7.13 13.85
C HIS A 22 -0.38 -6.94 12.41
N ALA A 23 -1.04 -7.58 11.44
CA ALA A 23 -0.62 -7.58 10.04
C ALA A 23 -1.33 -6.50 9.19
N TYR A 24 -2.15 -5.65 9.80
CA TYR A 24 -2.80 -4.56 9.08
C TYR A 24 -1.77 -3.52 8.59
N PRO A 25 -2.00 -2.93 7.41
CA PRO A 25 -1.18 -1.84 6.92
C PRO A 25 -1.36 -0.61 7.82
N ARG A 26 -0.26 -0.02 8.30
CA ARG A 26 -0.29 1.20 9.13
C ARG A 26 -0.44 2.47 8.30
N GLU A 27 -0.03 2.40 7.03
CA GLU A 27 -0.07 3.48 6.06
C GLU A 27 -0.62 2.91 4.75
N ILE A 28 -1.58 3.60 4.13
CA ILE A 28 -2.16 3.25 2.83
C ILE A 28 -2.04 4.47 1.92
N GLU A 29 -1.29 4.31 0.83
CA GLU A 29 -1.17 5.30 -0.22
C GLU A 29 -1.83 4.78 -1.49
N PHE A 30 -2.74 5.58 -2.05
CA PHE A 30 -3.35 5.27 -3.34
C PHE A 30 -2.53 5.90 -4.45
N VAL A 31 -2.00 5.07 -5.33
CA VAL A 31 -1.19 5.49 -6.48
C VAL A 31 -1.89 5.09 -7.78
N GLU A 32 -1.69 5.88 -8.83
CA GLU A 32 -2.25 5.58 -10.15
C GLU A 32 -1.63 4.32 -10.77
N ALA A 33 -0.33 4.10 -10.51
CA ALA A 33 0.40 2.97 -11.07
C ALA A 33 1.49 2.45 -10.12
N LEU A 34 1.65 1.13 -10.10
CA LEU A 34 2.74 0.46 -9.41
C LEU A 34 3.94 0.28 -10.35
N PRO A 35 5.17 0.43 -9.87
CA PRO A 35 6.36 0.13 -10.66
C PRO A 35 6.38 -1.37 -10.96
N LYS A 36 6.35 -1.72 -12.25
CA LYS A 36 6.33 -3.10 -12.73
C LYS A 36 7.50 -3.35 -13.68
N THR A 37 7.96 -4.59 -13.77
CA THR A 37 8.87 -5.02 -14.83
C THR A 37 8.11 -5.14 -16.16
N PRO A 38 8.79 -5.26 -17.32
CA PRO A 38 8.13 -5.55 -18.58
C PRO A 38 7.27 -6.83 -18.56
N SER A 39 7.63 -7.78 -17.70
CA SER A 39 6.86 -9.01 -17.45
C SER A 39 5.68 -8.82 -16.47
N GLY A 40 5.45 -7.61 -15.95
CA GLY A 40 4.35 -7.27 -15.05
C GLY A 40 4.62 -7.49 -13.56
N LYS A 41 5.80 -7.97 -13.17
CA LYS A 41 6.14 -8.19 -11.75
C LYS A 41 6.31 -6.86 -11.03
N ILE A 42 5.68 -6.69 -9.87
CA ILE A 42 5.80 -5.47 -9.06
C ILE A 42 7.22 -5.36 -8.49
N GLN A 43 7.86 -4.22 -8.72
CA GLN A 43 9.21 -3.91 -8.25
C GLN A 43 9.15 -3.30 -6.85
N ARG A 44 8.94 -4.15 -5.83
CA ARG A 44 8.79 -3.73 -4.42
C ARG A 44 9.97 -2.97 -3.83
N PHE A 45 11.18 -3.14 -4.38
CA PHE A 45 12.37 -2.41 -3.89
C PHE A 45 12.30 -0.91 -4.20
N LEU A 46 11.74 -0.54 -5.37
CA LEU A 46 11.54 0.86 -5.74
C LEU A 46 10.53 1.55 -4.82
N LEU A 47 9.47 0.83 -4.41
CA LEU A 47 8.52 1.33 -3.42
C LEU A 47 9.20 1.61 -2.08
N ARG A 48 10.06 0.69 -1.62
CA ARG A 48 10.85 0.88 -0.39
C ARG A 48 11.80 2.08 -0.50
N GLN A 49 12.49 2.25 -1.62
CA GLN A 49 13.38 3.40 -1.83
C GLN A 49 12.63 4.74 -1.82
N ARG A 50 11.44 4.81 -2.44
CA ARG A 50 10.61 6.02 -2.41
C ARG A 50 10.23 6.41 -0.97
N GLU A 51 9.88 5.43 -0.14
CA GLU A 51 9.55 5.69 1.27
C GLU A 51 10.76 6.08 2.12
N VAL A 52 11.97 5.62 1.78
CA VAL A 52 13.20 6.10 2.41
C VAL A 52 13.46 7.56 2.03
N GLN A 53 13.39 7.89 0.74
CA GLN A 53 13.62 9.25 0.23
C GLN A 53 12.59 10.26 0.73
N LYS A 54 11.33 9.86 0.95
CA LYS A 54 10.28 10.74 1.54
C LYS A 54 10.57 11.10 3.01
N LYS A 55 11.35 10.28 3.72
CA LYS A 55 11.65 10.46 5.15
C LYS A 55 12.93 11.26 5.40
N GLU A 56 13.77 11.42 4.36
CA GLU A 56 14.94 12.30 4.35
C GLU A 56 14.54 13.76 4.10
#